data_AF-A0A3M9N174-F1
#
_entry.id   AF-A0A3M9N174-F1
#
_cell.length_a   1.000
_cell.length_b   1.000
_cell.length_c   1.000
_cell.angle_alpha   90.00
_cell.angle_beta   90.00
_cell.angle_gamma   90.00
#
_symmetry.space_group_name_H-M   'P 1'
#
loop_
_entity.id
_entity.type
_entity.pdbx_description
1 polymer ?
#
loop_
_entity_poly.entity_id
_entity_poly.type
_entity_poly.pdbx_seq_one_letter_code
_entity_poly.pdbx_strand_id
1 'polypeptide(L)'
;MGAALIQFKDSLELAVALKKLERDKYPANPRLEQQPFVKGLRGGAAVLMVAAFEFFIRKMFEENIAKLNTIPPSIDFSKLPDELKVKTVFHGLKRAMDGPQFETKPPKVQRIKDILDAGKLLINEHLNPETFSETGSNPNSGTVKEKFKEIGIPDIFSKIKIDFETKWGQVVSITFIADKLDEIVRTRHVVAHTADTLNISRKTQNDSIKFLKILAEHLEKELERHIKHLLLTAKR
;
A
#
# COMPACT_ATOMS: atom_id res chain seq x y z
N MET A 1 7.16 -14.88 2.88
CA MET A 1 7.25 -13.65 2.07
C MET A 1 6.12 -13.74 1.07
N GLY A 2 5.18 -12.82 1.14
CA GLY A 2 3.99 -12.83 0.28
C GLY A 2 4.32 -12.50 -1.17
N ALA A 3 3.40 -12.81 -2.09
CA ALA A 3 3.59 -12.49 -3.50
C ALA A 3 3.60 -10.96 -3.71
N ALA A 4 2.79 -10.22 -2.95
CA ALA A 4 2.78 -8.77 -2.94
C ALA A 4 4.16 -8.16 -2.65
N LEU A 5 4.87 -8.62 -1.61
CA LEU A 5 6.21 -8.09 -1.28
C LEU A 5 7.26 -8.46 -2.32
N ILE A 6 7.18 -9.65 -2.94
CA ILE A 6 8.08 -10.03 -4.03
C ILE A 6 7.87 -9.09 -5.23
N GLN A 7 6.62 -8.94 -5.67
CA GLN A 7 6.26 -8.05 -6.79
C GLN A 7 6.62 -6.58 -6.49
N PHE A 8 6.49 -6.14 -5.24
CA PHE A 8 6.94 -4.82 -4.80
C PHE A 8 8.43 -4.64 -5.01
N LYS A 9 9.24 -5.60 -4.56
CA LYS A 9 10.70 -5.56 -4.71
C LYS A 9 11.08 -5.51 -6.18
N ASP A 10 10.48 -6.35 -7.01
CA ASP A 10 10.71 -6.37 -8.46
C ASP A 10 10.32 -5.03 -9.12
N SER A 11 9.16 -4.48 -8.77
CA SER A 11 8.69 -3.19 -9.28
C SER A 11 9.60 -2.03 -8.84
N LEU A 12 10.11 -2.10 -7.61
CA LEU A 12 11.03 -1.09 -7.08
C LEU A 12 12.41 -1.13 -7.77
N GLU A 13 12.82 -2.27 -8.32
CA GLU A 13 14.05 -2.36 -9.12
C GLU A 13 13.98 -1.52 -10.40
N LEU A 14 12.80 -1.19 -10.93
CA LEU A 14 12.68 -0.22 -12.02
C LEU A 14 13.14 1.18 -11.59
N ALA A 15 12.79 1.63 -10.39
CA ALA A 15 13.27 2.90 -9.85
C ALA A 15 14.79 2.84 -9.57
N VAL A 16 15.29 1.69 -9.13
CA VAL A 16 16.74 1.45 -8.95
C VAL A 16 17.47 1.51 -10.29
N ALA A 17 16.89 0.97 -11.37
CA ALA A 17 17.47 1.00 -12.71
C ALA A 17 17.58 2.42 -13.26
N LEU A 18 16.56 3.27 -13.08
CA LEU A 18 16.63 4.69 -13.46
C LEU A 18 17.72 5.44 -12.67
N LYS A 19 17.84 5.16 -11.37
CA LYS A 19 18.92 5.70 -10.54
C LYS A 19 20.30 5.24 -11.02
N LYS A 20 20.45 3.95 -11.37
CA LYS A 20 21.70 3.41 -11.90
C LYS A 20 22.06 4.08 -13.23
N LEU A 21 21.09 4.21 -14.14
CA LEU A 21 21.27 4.90 -15.42
C LEU A 21 21.71 6.36 -15.24
N GLU A 22 21.14 7.08 -14.26
CA GLU A 22 21.55 8.44 -13.92
C GLU A 22 23.00 8.51 -13.44
N ARG A 23 23.44 7.55 -12.63
CA ARG A 23 24.81 7.48 -12.10
C ARG A 23 25.84 7.12 -13.14
N ASP A 24 25.51 6.15 -13.99
CA ASP A 24 26.45 5.59 -14.96
C ASP A 24 26.68 6.56 -16.12
N LYS A 25 25.65 7.34 -16.49
CA LYS A 25 25.71 8.26 -17.65
C LYS A 25 26.02 9.72 -17.31
N TYR A 26 25.75 10.17 -16.09
CA TYR A 26 25.85 11.58 -15.74
C TYR A 26 26.70 11.82 -14.48
N PRO A 27 27.57 12.84 -14.47
CA PRO A 27 28.34 13.20 -13.28
C PRO A 27 27.42 13.72 -12.17
N ALA A 28 27.93 13.77 -10.94
CA ALA A 28 27.17 14.29 -9.80
C ALA A 28 26.71 15.75 -9.99
N ASN A 29 27.54 16.54 -10.69
CA ASN A 29 27.25 17.90 -11.13
C ASN A 29 27.06 17.91 -12.66
N PRO A 30 25.84 17.60 -13.16
CA PRO A 30 25.56 17.57 -14.60
C PRO A 30 25.63 18.96 -15.22
N ARG A 31 26.12 19.03 -16.45
CA ARG A 31 26.12 20.27 -17.26
C ARG A 31 24.68 20.70 -17.59
N LEU A 32 24.48 21.96 -18.00
CA LEU A 32 23.13 22.51 -18.24
C LEU A 32 22.35 21.69 -19.28
N GLU A 33 23.01 21.23 -20.34
CA GLU A 33 22.43 20.40 -21.39
C GLU A 33 22.01 18.99 -20.91
N GLN A 34 22.59 18.52 -19.80
CA GLN A 34 22.30 17.20 -19.20
C GLN A 34 21.18 17.28 -18.14
N GLN A 35 20.85 18.48 -17.65
CA GLN A 35 19.87 18.69 -16.59
C GLN A 35 18.50 18.07 -16.94
N PRO A 36 17.92 18.24 -18.15
CA PRO A 36 16.62 17.66 -18.46
C PRO A 36 16.58 16.13 -18.30
N PHE A 37 17.65 15.44 -18.72
CA PHE A 37 17.75 13.99 -18.60
C PHE A 37 17.86 13.54 -17.14
N VAL A 38 18.73 14.18 -16.36
CA VAL A 38 18.87 13.87 -14.93
C VAL A 38 17.56 14.13 -14.18
N LYS A 39 16.89 15.24 -14.48
CA LYS A 39 15.57 15.55 -13.92
C LYS A 39 14.53 14.49 -14.27
N GLY A 40 14.43 14.11 -15.55
CA GLY A 40 13.53 13.07 -16.02
C GLY A 40 13.76 11.71 -15.33
N LEU A 41 15.03 11.27 -15.24
CA LEU A 41 15.38 10.02 -14.55
C LEU A 41 15.02 10.05 -13.06
N ARG A 42 15.28 11.18 -12.40
CA ARG A 42 14.99 11.33 -10.98
C ARG A 42 13.51 11.43 -10.67
N GLY A 43 12.77 12.19 -11.48
CA GLY A 43 11.32 12.28 -11.41
C GLY A 43 10.65 10.95 -11.70
N GLY A 44 11.07 10.26 -12.76
CA GLY A 44 10.59 8.92 -13.10
C GLY A 44 10.80 7.91 -11.96
N ALA A 45 11.98 7.92 -11.33
CA ALA A 45 12.23 7.08 -10.16
C ALA A 45 11.29 7.40 -8.99
N ALA A 46 11.01 8.68 -8.72
CA ALA A 46 10.08 9.08 -7.66
C ALA A 46 8.64 8.61 -7.92
N VAL A 47 8.17 8.75 -9.16
CA VAL A 47 6.84 8.26 -9.56
C VAL A 47 6.74 6.74 -9.43
N LEU A 48 7.74 6.01 -9.92
CA LEU A 48 7.77 4.54 -9.85
C LEU A 48 7.83 4.01 -8.42
N MET A 49 8.59 4.65 -7.52
CA MET A 49 8.63 4.26 -6.11
C MET A 49 7.26 4.31 -5.45
N VAL A 50 6.53 5.42 -5.65
CA VAL A 50 5.19 5.60 -5.05
C VAL A 50 4.16 4.67 -5.71
N ALA A 51 4.20 4.51 -7.03
CA ALA A 51 3.31 3.59 -7.73
C ALA A 51 3.53 2.12 -7.30
N ALA A 52 4.79 1.68 -7.17
CA ALA A 52 5.12 0.36 -6.68
C ALA A 52 4.62 0.14 -5.25
N PHE A 53 4.82 1.14 -4.37
CA PHE A 53 4.37 1.05 -2.98
C PHE A 53 2.85 1.06 -2.86
N GLU A 54 2.15 1.86 -3.67
CA GLU A 54 0.69 1.82 -3.73
C GLU A 54 0.20 0.43 -4.13
N PHE A 55 0.71 -0.10 -5.23
CA PHE A 55 0.32 -1.43 -5.71
C PHE A 55 0.59 -2.51 -4.67
N PHE A 56 1.73 -2.43 -3.98
CA PHE A 56 2.07 -3.29 -2.85
C PHE A 56 1.00 -3.26 -1.76
N ILE A 57 0.59 -2.07 -1.27
CA ILE A 57 -0.44 -1.97 -0.23
C ILE A 57 -1.74 -2.63 -0.69
N ARG A 58 -2.18 -2.35 -1.92
CA ARG A 58 -3.41 -2.92 -2.48
C ARG A 58 -3.37 -4.45 -2.50
N LYS A 59 -2.29 -5.02 -3.04
CA LYS A 59 -2.11 -6.49 -3.15
C LYS A 59 -1.86 -7.16 -1.81
N MET A 60 -1.08 -6.54 -0.93
CA MET A 60 -0.82 -7.06 0.40
C MET A 60 -2.12 -7.24 1.19
N PHE A 61 -3.04 -6.27 1.14
CA PHE A 61 -4.36 -6.41 1.78
C PHE A 61 -5.23 -7.46 1.10
N GLU A 62 -5.34 -7.44 -0.23
CA GLU A 62 -6.13 -8.41 -1.00
C GLU A 62 -5.68 -9.86 -0.71
N GLU A 63 -4.39 -10.14 -0.78
CA GLU A 63 -3.81 -11.47 -0.53
C GLU A 63 -4.02 -11.94 0.90
N ASN A 64 -3.86 -11.05 1.90
CA ASN A 64 -3.94 -11.43 3.30
C ASN A 64 -5.38 -11.57 3.79
N ILE A 65 -6.30 -10.70 3.35
CA ILE A 65 -7.72 -10.82 3.70
C ILE A 65 -8.34 -12.07 3.06
N ALA A 66 -7.94 -12.42 1.83
CA ALA A 66 -8.39 -13.66 1.19
C ALA A 66 -8.11 -14.92 2.02
N LYS A 67 -7.05 -14.94 2.83
CA LYS A 67 -6.71 -16.08 3.71
C LYS A 67 -7.76 -16.33 4.80
N LEU A 68 -8.60 -15.35 5.13
CA LEU A 68 -9.72 -15.51 6.07
C LEU A 68 -10.89 -16.29 5.46
N ASN A 69 -10.97 -16.36 4.12
CA ASN A 69 -12.03 -17.09 3.43
C ASN A 69 -11.65 -18.57 3.25
N THR A 70 -12.00 -19.40 4.22
CA THR A 70 -11.80 -20.85 4.13
C THR A 70 -13.07 -21.57 3.67
N ILE A 71 -12.91 -22.78 3.12
CA ILE A 71 -14.02 -23.67 2.74
C ILE A 71 -13.81 -25.03 3.43
N PRO A 72 -14.67 -25.42 4.39
CA PRO A 72 -15.79 -24.64 4.95
C PRO A 72 -15.31 -23.40 5.74
N PRO A 73 -16.18 -22.40 5.99
CA PRO A 73 -15.84 -21.25 6.82
C PRO A 73 -15.37 -21.70 8.20
N SER A 74 -14.14 -21.34 8.56
CA SER A 74 -13.50 -21.69 9.82
C SER A 74 -13.54 -20.56 10.84
N ILE A 75 -13.83 -19.34 10.38
CA ILE A 75 -13.97 -18.14 11.19
C ILE A 75 -15.45 -17.91 11.52
N ASP A 76 -15.69 -17.49 12.76
CA ASP A 76 -16.92 -16.91 13.24
C ASP A 76 -16.87 -15.40 13.00
N PHE A 77 -17.69 -14.90 12.07
CA PHE A 77 -17.71 -13.49 11.70
C PHE A 77 -17.97 -12.56 12.90
N SER A 78 -18.71 -13.01 13.93
CA SER A 78 -19.05 -12.19 15.10
C SER A 78 -17.83 -11.84 15.96
N LYS A 79 -16.81 -12.72 15.96
CA LYS A 79 -15.55 -12.59 16.71
C LYS A 79 -14.50 -11.70 16.02
N LEU A 80 -14.78 -11.23 14.80
CA LEU A 80 -13.89 -10.31 14.08
C LEU A 80 -13.92 -8.90 14.70
N PRO A 81 -12.84 -8.11 14.54
CA PRO A 81 -12.82 -6.71 14.96
C PRO A 81 -13.99 -5.91 14.35
N ASP A 82 -14.55 -4.97 15.13
CA ASP A 82 -15.73 -4.20 14.72
C ASP A 82 -15.49 -3.42 13.41
N GLU A 83 -14.35 -2.76 13.29
CA GLU A 83 -13.96 -2.04 12.07
C GLU A 83 -13.90 -2.97 10.84
N LEU A 84 -13.42 -4.21 11.03
CA LEU A 84 -13.36 -5.21 9.96
C LEU A 84 -14.77 -5.67 9.55
N LYS A 85 -15.67 -5.86 10.52
CA LYS A 85 -17.08 -6.17 10.26
C LYS A 85 -17.77 -5.03 9.50
N VAL A 86 -17.57 -3.79 9.96
CA VAL A 86 -18.14 -2.59 9.32
C VAL A 86 -17.63 -2.43 7.90
N LYS A 87 -16.32 -2.57 7.67
CA LYS A 87 -15.74 -2.49 6.33
C LYS A 87 -16.31 -3.58 5.42
N THR A 88 -16.33 -4.83 5.88
CA THR A 88 -16.82 -5.96 5.10
C THR A 88 -18.29 -5.79 4.69
N VAL A 89 -19.16 -5.44 5.64
CA VAL A 89 -20.61 -5.35 5.39
C VAL A 89 -20.95 -4.06 4.65
N PHE A 90 -20.67 -2.90 5.24
CA PHE A 90 -21.16 -1.63 4.72
C PHE A 90 -20.39 -1.20 3.46
N HIS A 91 -19.06 -1.31 3.48
CA HIS A 91 -18.28 -0.88 2.32
C HIS A 91 -18.32 -1.91 1.20
N GLY A 92 -18.37 -3.21 1.52
CA GLY A 92 -18.53 -4.26 0.51
C GLY A 92 -19.83 -4.11 -0.27
N LEU A 93 -20.97 -3.92 0.43
CA LEU A 93 -22.25 -3.67 -0.23
C LEU A 93 -22.29 -2.33 -0.96
N LYS A 94 -21.72 -1.27 -0.36
CA LYS A 94 -21.67 0.04 -1.01
C LYS A 94 -20.89 0.00 -2.32
N ARG A 95 -19.74 -0.68 -2.36
CA ARG A 95 -18.95 -0.86 -3.59
C ARG A 95 -19.76 -1.57 -4.68
N ALA A 96 -20.47 -2.64 -4.33
CA ALA A 96 -21.35 -3.34 -5.26
C ALA A 96 -22.49 -2.44 -5.78
N MET A 97 -23.05 -1.59 -4.90
CA MET A 97 -24.09 -0.63 -5.28
C MET A 97 -23.58 0.52 -6.14
N ASP A 98 -22.40 1.07 -5.85
CA ASP A 98 -21.87 2.26 -6.53
C ASP A 98 -21.23 1.94 -7.88
N GLY A 99 -20.79 0.69 -8.08
CA GLY A 99 -20.04 0.25 -9.24
C GLY A 99 -18.55 0.65 -9.18
N PRO A 100 -17.78 0.36 -10.24
CA PRO A 100 -16.36 0.71 -10.28
C PRO A 100 -16.15 2.23 -10.17
N GLN A 101 -15.14 2.64 -9.41
CA GLN A 101 -14.89 4.04 -9.08
C GLN A 101 -14.20 4.81 -10.22
N PHE A 102 -13.37 4.15 -11.02
CA PHE A 102 -12.52 4.76 -12.05
C PHE A 102 -12.93 4.38 -13.49
N GLU A 103 -14.04 3.68 -13.64
CA GLU A 103 -14.55 3.22 -14.93
C GLU A 103 -15.97 3.75 -15.15
N THR A 104 -16.44 3.67 -16.40
CA THR A 104 -17.82 4.01 -16.73
C THR A 104 -18.77 3.13 -15.91
N LYS A 105 -19.57 3.77 -15.06
CA LYS A 105 -20.48 3.05 -14.16
C LYS A 105 -21.52 2.28 -14.98
N PRO A 106 -21.65 0.96 -14.78
CA PRO A 106 -22.68 0.20 -15.45
C PRO A 106 -24.09 0.67 -15.00
N PRO A 107 -25.10 0.54 -15.88
CA PRO A 107 -26.49 0.80 -15.53
C PRO A 107 -26.90 0.08 -14.24
N LYS A 108 -27.82 0.68 -13.45
CA LYS A 108 -28.27 0.10 -12.17
C LYS A 108 -28.72 -1.36 -12.29
N VAL A 109 -29.39 -1.71 -13.40
CA VAL A 109 -29.86 -3.08 -13.66
C VAL A 109 -28.71 -4.09 -13.73
N GLN A 110 -27.57 -3.72 -14.31
CA GLN A 110 -26.40 -4.60 -14.40
C GLN A 110 -25.72 -4.79 -13.04
N ARG A 111 -25.76 -3.77 -12.17
CA ARG A 111 -25.23 -3.83 -10.80
C ARG A 111 -26.02 -4.73 -9.85
N ILE A 112 -27.25 -5.12 -10.20
CA ILE A 112 -28.06 -6.03 -9.37
C ILE A 112 -27.30 -7.35 -9.14
N LYS A 113 -26.61 -7.86 -10.17
CA LYS A 113 -25.80 -9.08 -10.04
C LYS A 113 -24.69 -8.91 -9.01
N ASP A 114 -23.95 -7.81 -9.07
CA ASP A 114 -22.85 -7.52 -8.15
C ASP A 114 -23.35 -7.39 -6.70
N ILE A 115 -24.51 -6.77 -6.49
CA ILE A 115 -25.16 -6.67 -5.18
C ILE A 115 -25.55 -8.04 -4.65
N LEU A 116 -26.14 -8.90 -5.50
CA LEU A 116 -26.52 -10.27 -5.13
C LEU A 116 -25.29 -11.12 -4.79
N ASP A 117 -24.21 -11.00 -5.56
CA ASP A 117 -22.98 -11.77 -5.33
C ASP A 117 -22.26 -11.29 -4.05
N ALA A 118 -22.23 -9.98 -3.78
CA ALA A 118 -21.77 -9.44 -2.49
C ALA A 118 -22.62 -9.95 -1.31
N GLY A 119 -23.95 -9.99 -1.48
CA GLY A 119 -24.86 -10.55 -0.47
C GLY A 119 -24.59 -12.03 -0.19
N LYS A 120 -24.34 -12.85 -1.22
CA LYS A 120 -23.98 -14.27 -1.06
C LYS A 120 -22.69 -14.46 -0.28
N LEU A 121 -21.67 -13.63 -0.52
CA LEU A 121 -20.43 -13.67 0.25
C LEU A 121 -20.71 -13.45 1.74
N LEU A 122 -21.50 -12.42 2.07
CA LEU A 122 -21.86 -12.12 3.46
C LEU A 122 -22.66 -13.24 4.13
N ILE A 123 -23.63 -13.83 3.43
CA ILE A 123 -24.43 -14.97 3.94
C ILE A 123 -23.52 -16.16 4.25
N ASN A 124 -22.51 -16.39 3.41
CA ASN A 124 -21.52 -17.46 3.60
C ASN A 124 -20.37 -17.07 4.55
N GLU A 125 -20.47 -15.92 5.23
CA GLU A 125 -19.43 -15.36 6.09
C GLU A 125 -18.06 -15.24 5.42
N HIS A 126 -18.06 -14.97 4.12
CA HIS A 126 -16.87 -14.66 3.33
C HIS A 126 -16.71 -13.16 3.18
N LEU A 127 -15.46 -12.71 3.26
CA LEU A 127 -15.07 -11.33 3.05
C LEU A 127 -14.77 -11.12 1.56
N ASN A 128 -15.11 -9.95 1.01
CA ASN A 128 -14.61 -9.56 -0.30
C ASN A 128 -13.25 -8.84 -0.12
N PRO A 129 -12.10 -9.45 -0.48
CA PRO A 129 -10.78 -8.85 -0.24
C PRO A 129 -10.56 -7.54 -1.01
N GLU A 130 -11.21 -7.37 -2.15
CA GLU A 130 -11.08 -6.15 -2.95
C GLU A 130 -11.60 -4.89 -2.23
N THR A 131 -12.53 -5.05 -1.28
CA THR A 131 -13.04 -3.95 -0.45
C THR A 131 -11.92 -3.27 0.35
N PHE A 132 -10.84 -4.01 0.62
CA PHE A 132 -9.69 -3.55 1.40
C PHE A 132 -8.57 -2.99 0.52
N SER A 133 -8.64 -3.15 -0.81
CA SER A 133 -7.56 -2.75 -1.73
C SER A 133 -7.67 -1.31 -2.25
N GLU A 134 -8.66 -0.52 -1.82
CA GLU A 134 -8.84 0.87 -2.29
C GLU A 134 -7.95 1.88 -1.57
N THR A 135 -6.96 2.46 -2.25
CA THR A 135 -6.00 3.44 -1.68
C THR A 135 -6.27 4.90 -2.07
N GLY A 136 -7.31 5.16 -2.87
CA GLY A 136 -7.60 6.51 -3.37
C GLY A 136 -6.47 7.14 -4.21
N SER A 137 -5.60 6.32 -4.82
CA SER A 137 -4.43 6.79 -5.57
C SER A 137 -3.39 7.56 -4.76
N ASN A 138 -3.36 7.36 -3.44
CA ASN A 138 -2.48 8.10 -2.55
C ASN A 138 -1.99 7.25 -1.37
N PRO A 139 -0.85 6.55 -1.45
CA PRO A 139 -0.37 5.65 -0.40
C PRO A 139 0.39 6.40 0.71
N ASN A 140 -0.17 7.52 1.18
CA ASN A 140 0.42 8.36 2.22
C ASN A 140 0.26 7.72 3.62
N SER A 141 0.80 8.38 4.63
CA SER A 141 0.75 7.91 6.03
C SER A 141 -0.67 7.74 6.55
N GLY A 142 -1.59 8.63 6.18
CA GLY A 142 -3.01 8.57 6.51
C GLY A 142 -3.68 7.33 5.92
N THR A 143 -3.50 7.09 4.63
CA THR A 143 -4.04 5.90 3.93
C THR A 143 -3.53 4.61 4.57
N VAL A 144 -2.23 4.50 4.86
CA VAL A 144 -1.68 3.29 5.50
C VAL A 144 -2.29 3.10 6.90
N LYS A 145 -2.40 4.15 7.72
CA LYS A 145 -3.02 4.06 9.04
C LYS A 145 -4.49 3.64 8.95
N GLU A 146 -5.25 4.26 8.04
CA GLU A 146 -6.66 3.95 7.82
C GLU A 146 -6.85 2.49 7.42
N LYS A 147 -6.05 1.99 6.47
CA LYS A 147 -6.09 0.59 6.03
C LYS A 147 -5.85 -0.41 7.17
N PHE A 148 -4.87 -0.13 8.02
CA PHE A 148 -4.62 -0.99 9.17
C PHE A 148 -5.72 -0.85 10.24
N LYS A 149 -6.29 0.35 10.42
CA LYS A 149 -7.43 0.57 11.32
C LYS A 149 -8.66 -0.22 10.86
N GLU A 150 -8.96 -0.23 9.56
CA GLU A 150 -10.08 -0.97 8.96
C GLU A 150 -10.07 -2.48 9.27
N ILE A 151 -8.91 -3.03 9.62
CA ILE A 151 -8.75 -4.46 9.98
C ILE A 151 -8.52 -4.68 11.49
N GLY A 152 -8.65 -3.64 12.31
CA GLY A 152 -8.50 -3.70 13.76
C GLY A 152 -7.10 -3.39 14.31
N ILE A 153 -6.23 -2.74 13.54
CA ILE A 153 -4.91 -2.27 14.01
C ILE A 153 -4.89 -0.73 14.01
N PRO A 154 -5.21 -0.07 15.14
CA PRO A 154 -5.44 1.38 15.18
C PRO A 154 -4.18 2.22 14.95
N ASP A 155 -3.01 1.74 15.38
CA ASP A 155 -1.74 2.47 15.22
C ASP A 155 -0.62 1.53 14.73
N ILE A 156 -0.58 1.34 13.42
CA ILE A 156 0.40 0.47 12.77
C ILE A 156 1.84 0.98 12.93
N PHE A 157 2.08 2.28 12.88
CA PHE A 157 3.45 2.81 12.92
C PHE A 157 4.06 2.68 14.30
N SER A 158 3.31 2.92 15.37
CA SER A 158 3.78 2.63 16.72
C SER A 158 4.06 1.13 16.88
N LYS A 159 3.21 0.27 16.30
CA LYS A 159 3.34 -1.20 16.40
C LYS A 159 4.60 -1.76 15.72
N ILE A 160 5.02 -1.19 14.59
CA ILE A 160 6.22 -1.64 13.84
C ILE A 160 7.49 -0.87 14.19
N LYS A 161 7.41 0.20 15.00
CA LYS A 161 8.51 1.16 15.20
C LYS A 161 9.82 0.51 15.63
N ILE A 162 9.79 -0.34 16.64
CA ILE A 162 11.00 -0.96 17.22
C ILE A 162 11.69 -1.87 16.19
N ASP A 163 10.91 -2.73 15.54
CA ASP A 163 11.41 -3.58 14.46
C ASP A 163 11.96 -2.71 13.31
N PHE A 164 11.30 -1.59 12.99
CA PHE A 164 11.70 -0.68 11.93
C PHE A 164 13.03 -0.03 12.26
N GLU A 165 13.21 0.53 13.46
CA GLU A 165 14.45 1.16 13.93
C GLU A 165 15.63 0.20 13.89
N THR A 166 15.41 -1.04 14.31
CA THR A 166 16.42 -2.11 14.27
C THR A 166 16.94 -2.33 12.85
N LYS A 167 16.04 -2.37 11.86
CA LYS A 167 16.42 -2.56 10.45
C LYS A 167 16.91 -1.27 9.78
N TRP A 168 16.41 -0.13 10.24
CA TRP A 168 16.82 1.19 9.78
C TRP A 168 18.26 1.51 10.22
N GLY A 169 18.65 1.03 11.40
CA GLY A 169 19.99 1.14 11.98
C GLY A 169 20.16 2.32 12.93
N GLN A 170 19.08 3.02 13.29
CA GLN A 170 19.10 4.13 14.24
C GLN A 170 17.72 4.36 14.85
N VAL A 171 17.70 4.94 16.04
CA VAL A 171 16.48 5.42 16.72
C VAL A 171 15.95 6.65 15.98
N VAL A 172 14.63 6.73 15.83
CA VAL A 172 13.92 7.81 15.14
C VAL A 172 12.76 8.32 15.98
N SER A 173 12.26 9.52 15.66
CA SER A 173 11.08 10.09 16.30
C SER A 173 9.84 9.22 16.06
N ILE A 174 8.83 9.34 16.91
CA ILE A 174 7.56 8.60 16.77
C ILE A 174 6.84 8.92 15.45
N THR A 175 7.03 10.13 14.92
CA THR A 175 6.41 10.58 13.67
C THR A 175 7.24 10.24 12.44
N PHE A 176 8.50 9.81 12.58
CA PHE A 176 9.43 9.64 11.46
C PHE A 176 8.89 8.78 10.32
N ILE A 177 8.26 7.64 10.63
CA ILE A 177 7.72 6.74 9.61
C ILE A 177 6.61 7.44 8.81
N ALA A 178 5.72 8.16 9.50
CA ALA A 178 4.64 8.90 8.86
C ALA A 178 5.21 10.06 8.02
N ASP A 179 6.05 10.89 8.63
CA ASP A 179 6.63 12.09 8.01
C ASP A 179 7.45 11.72 6.76
N LYS A 180 8.23 10.65 6.83
CA LYS A 180 9.06 10.20 5.72
C LYS A 180 8.25 9.61 4.57
N LEU A 181 7.19 8.86 4.86
CA LEU A 181 6.29 8.36 3.83
C LEU A 181 5.57 9.53 3.13
N ASP A 182 5.10 10.52 3.89
CA ASP A 182 4.43 11.70 3.35
C ASP A 182 5.38 12.58 2.53
N GLU A 183 6.65 12.70 2.94
CA GLU A 183 7.70 13.35 2.15
C GLU A 183 7.88 12.67 0.77
N ILE A 184 7.96 11.34 0.75
CA ILE A 184 8.14 10.55 -0.49
C ILE A 184 6.94 10.75 -1.42
N VAL A 185 5.72 10.64 -0.89
CA VAL A 185 4.49 10.79 -1.67
C VAL A 185 4.31 12.22 -2.17
N ARG A 186 4.59 13.23 -1.33
CA ARG A 186 4.59 14.64 -1.73
C ARG A 186 5.61 14.92 -2.83
N THR A 187 6.80 14.31 -2.75
CA THR A 187 7.82 14.44 -3.81
C THR A 187 7.27 13.97 -5.15
N ARG A 188 6.60 12.81 -5.22
CA ARG A 188 5.92 12.35 -6.44
C ARG A 188 4.84 13.33 -6.90
N HIS A 189 4.05 13.88 -5.98
CA HIS A 189 2.98 14.82 -6.33
C HIS A 189 3.54 16.09 -7.00
N VAL A 190 4.61 16.67 -6.43
CA VAL A 190 5.30 17.82 -7.02
C VAL A 190 5.84 17.48 -8.41
N VAL A 191 6.57 16.36 -8.54
CA VAL A 191 7.11 15.91 -9.84
C VAL A 191 6.01 15.78 -10.90
N ALA A 192 4.86 15.19 -10.54
CA ALA A 192 3.78 14.93 -11.48
C ALA A 192 3.04 16.21 -11.93
N HIS A 193 2.98 17.24 -11.08
CA HIS A 193 2.20 18.46 -11.36
C HIS A 193 3.03 19.66 -11.81
N THR A 194 4.28 19.80 -11.35
CA THR A 194 5.13 20.96 -11.65
C THR A 194 6.38 20.60 -12.46
N ALA A 195 6.61 19.31 -12.72
CA ALA A 195 7.87 18.80 -13.29
C ALA A 195 9.13 19.26 -12.52
N ASP A 196 8.97 19.71 -11.27
CA ASP A 196 10.08 20.16 -10.46
C ASP A 196 10.73 18.95 -9.76
N THR A 197 11.96 18.67 -10.16
CA THR A 197 12.78 17.60 -9.59
C THR A 197 14.07 18.15 -8.98
N LEU A 198 14.22 19.47 -8.85
CA LEU A 198 15.48 20.09 -8.40
C LEU A 198 15.85 19.65 -6.99
N ASN A 199 14.86 19.34 -6.16
CA ASN A 199 15.04 18.92 -4.78
C ASN A 199 15.33 17.41 -4.61
N ILE A 200 15.33 16.64 -5.70
CA ILE A 200 15.58 15.20 -5.64
C ILE A 200 17.08 14.95 -5.79
N SER A 201 17.75 14.65 -4.67
CA SER A 201 19.17 14.28 -4.66
C SER A 201 19.36 12.76 -4.73
N ARG A 202 20.55 12.31 -5.17
CA ARG A 202 20.94 10.88 -5.12
C ARG A 202 20.83 10.29 -3.71
N LYS A 203 21.14 11.08 -2.69
CA LYS A 203 21.03 10.69 -1.28
C LYS A 203 19.56 10.49 -0.88
N THR A 204 18.72 11.48 -1.15
CA THR A 204 17.28 11.43 -0.86
C THR A 204 16.61 10.23 -1.53
N GLN A 205 16.99 9.91 -2.78
CA GLN A 205 16.49 8.73 -3.47
C GLN A 205 16.94 7.41 -2.84
N ASN A 206 18.23 7.28 -2.45
CA ASN A 206 18.71 6.10 -1.75
C ASN A 206 17.95 5.89 -0.44
N ASP A 207 17.78 6.96 0.33
CA ASP A 207 17.10 6.92 1.62
C ASP A 207 15.63 6.54 1.42
N SER A 208 14.96 7.06 0.39
CA SER A 208 13.57 6.72 0.06
C SER A 208 13.40 5.26 -0.35
N ILE A 209 14.29 4.73 -1.19
CA ILE A 209 14.28 3.32 -1.60
C ILE A 209 14.49 2.42 -0.37
N LYS A 210 15.50 2.72 0.45
CA LYS A 210 15.80 1.96 1.67
C LYS A 210 14.60 1.99 2.63
N PHE A 211 14.03 3.17 2.83
CA PHE A 211 12.86 3.39 3.70
C PHE A 211 11.67 2.55 3.25
N LEU A 212 11.28 2.62 1.96
CA LEU A 212 10.13 1.89 1.44
C LEU A 212 10.34 0.37 1.50
N LYS A 213 11.57 -0.14 1.24
CA LYS A 213 11.88 -1.57 1.38
C LYS A 213 11.64 -2.05 2.82
N ILE A 214 12.14 -1.32 3.81
CA ILE A 214 11.99 -1.68 5.23
C ILE A 214 10.54 -1.55 5.66
N LEU A 215 9.86 -0.46 5.28
CA LEU A 215 8.46 -0.24 5.63
C LEU A 215 7.57 -1.37 5.09
N ALA A 216 7.71 -1.72 3.80
CA ALA A 216 6.90 -2.76 3.18
C ALA A 216 7.07 -4.12 3.87
N GLU A 217 8.29 -4.50 4.22
CA GLU A 217 8.57 -5.75 4.93
C GLU A 217 7.88 -5.83 6.29
N HIS A 218 7.88 -4.73 7.03
CA HIS A 218 7.30 -4.69 8.36
C HIS A 218 5.77 -4.60 8.33
N LEU A 219 5.21 -3.89 7.35
CA LEU A 219 3.76 -3.89 7.11
C LEU A 219 3.26 -5.28 6.73
N GLU A 220 3.93 -5.99 5.81
CA GLU A 220 3.54 -7.36 5.43
C GLU A 220 3.64 -8.31 6.62
N LYS A 221 4.77 -8.28 7.34
CA LYS A 221 4.98 -9.13 8.53
C LYS A 221 3.88 -8.89 9.58
N GLU A 222 3.53 -7.64 9.83
CA GLU A 222 2.51 -7.30 10.81
C GLU A 222 1.12 -7.78 10.38
N LEU A 223 0.76 -7.56 9.10
CA LEU A 223 -0.52 -8.00 8.58
C LEU A 223 -0.64 -9.53 8.58
N GLU A 224 0.39 -10.25 8.11
CA GLU A 224 0.41 -11.71 8.16
C GLU A 224 0.24 -12.24 9.58
N ARG A 225 0.93 -11.63 10.55
CA ARG A 225 0.81 -11.98 11.97
C ARG A 225 -0.62 -11.76 12.47
N HIS A 226 -1.22 -10.64 12.13
CA HIS A 226 -2.59 -10.30 12.54
C HIS A 226 -3.63 -11.25 11.94
N ILE A 227 -3.54 -11.55 10.65
CA ILE A 227 -4.44 -12.51 10.00
C ILE A 227 -4.30 -13.91 10.61
N LYS A 228 -3.08 -14.38 10.87
CA LYS A 228 -2.85 -15.65 11.58
C LYS A 228 -3.47 -15.64 12.97
N HIS A 229 -3.37 -14.53 13.69
CA HIS A 229 -4.00 -14.38 14.99
C HIS A 229 -5.53 -14.49 14.88
N LEU A 230 -6.15 -13.79 13.93
CA LEU A 230 -7.60 -13.86 13.70
C LEU A 230 -8.07 -15.28 13.34
N LEU A 231 -7.33 -16.02 12.52
CA LEU A 231 -7.63 -17.42 12.19
C LEU A 231 -7.64 -18.34 13.43
N LEU A 232 -6.92 -17.97 14.49
CA LEU A 232 -6.89 -18.72 15.75
C LEU A 232 -7.96 -18.24 16.73
N THR A 233 -8.10 -16.93 16.91
CA THR A 233 -8.98 -16.35 17.95
C THR A 233 -10.44 -16.26 17.53
N ALA A 234 -10.69 -16.07 16.23
CA ALA A 234 -12.04 -16.03 15.67
C ALA A 234 -12.49 -17.39 15.14
N LYS A 235 -11.80 -18.48 15.50
CA LYS A 235 -12.18 -19.83 15.08
C LYS A 235 -13.58 -20.20 15.59
N ARG A 236 -14.34 -20.89 14.74
CA ARG A 236 -15.61 -21.54 15.11
C ARG A 236 -15.40 -22.65 16.13
#